data_AF-A0A916S523-F1
#
_entry.id   AF-A0A916S523-F1
#
_cell.length_a   1.000
_cell.length_b   1.000
_cell.length_c   1.000
_cell.angle_alpha   90.00
_cell.angle_beta   90.00
_cell.angle_gamma   90.00
#
_symmetry.space_group_name_H-M   'P 1'
#
loop_
_entity.id
_entity.type
_entity.pdbx_description
1 polymer ?
#
loop_
_entity_poly.entity_id
_entity_poly.type
_entity_poly.pdbx_seq_one_letter_code
_entity_poly.pdbx_strand_id
1 'polypeptide(L)'
;MSEYLLLKWGTLKGWDIGENGKARAALARYASGPTSVSLLSQSDTADQKAALCELIDAINGPIRNDWSGEDMSKDDAKKYVMEYPA
;
A
#
# COMPACT_ATOMS: atom_id res chain seq x y z
N MET A 1 -19.47 2.32 3.21
CA MET A 1 -18.07 2.76 3.11
C MET A 1 -17.20 1.52 3.13
N SER A 2 -16.58 1.18 2.00
CA SER A 2 -15.78 -0.03 1.85
C SER A 2 -14.31 0.36 1.82
N GLU A 3 -13.66 0.45 2.99
CA GLU A 3 -12.20 0.59 3.00
C GLU A 3 -11.55 -0.72 2.53
N TYR A 4 -10.48 -0.65 1.74
CA TYR A 4 -9.60 -1.79 1.46
C TYR A 4 -8.26 -1.33 0.87
N LEU A 5 -7.25 -2.19 0.99
CA LEU A 5 -5.99 -2.06 0.25
C LEU A 5 -5.72 -3.32 -0.57
N LEU A 6 -5.31 -3.14 -1.82
CA LEU A 6 -4.77 -4.18 -2.69
C LEU A 6 -3.27 -3.92 -2.88
N LEU A 7 -2.47 -4.89 -2.45
CA LEU A 7 -1.01 -4.87 -2.60
C LEU A 7 -0.59 -5.86 -3.68
N LYS A 8 0.43 -5.51 -4.46
CA LYS A 8 0.98 -6.39 -5.49
C LYS A 8 2.46 -6.13 -5.64
N TRP A 9 3.26 -7.19 -5.61
CA TRP A 9 4.71 -7.10 -5.83
C TRP A 9 5.37 -6.01 -4.96
N GLY A 10 5.04 -6.00 -3.66
CA GLY A 10 5.60 -5.06 -2.70
C GLY A 10 5.13 -3.61 -2.80
N THR A 11 4.15 -3.31 -3.65
CA THR A 11 3.68 -1.94 -3.88
C THR A 11 2.16 -1.83 -3.85
N LEU A 12 1.63 -0.60 -3.87
CA LEU A 12 0.20 -0.31 -3.81
C LEU A 12 -0.44 -0.46 -5.19
N LYS A 13 -1.35 -1.44 -5.33
CA LYS A 13 -2.06 -1.72 -6.59
C LYS A 13 -3.38 -0.96 -6.70
N GLY A 14 -4.13 -0.91 -5.61
CA GLY A 14 -5.46 -0.32 -5.56
C GLY A 14 -5.90 -0.09 -4.12
N TRP A 15 -6.82 0.84 -3.92
CA TRP A 15 -7.27 1.23 -2.59
C TRP A 15 -8.65 1.87 -2.64
N ASP A 16 -9.39 1.73 -1.55
CA ASP A 16 -10.48 2.62 -1.14
C ASP A 16 -10.23 2.96 0.33
N ILE A 17 -10.14 4.25 0.64
CA ILE A 17 -9.84 4.74 1.99
C ILE A 17 -11.03 5.47 2.62
N GLY A 18 -12.19 5.50 1.93
CA GLY A 18 -13.38 6.22 2.38
C GLY A 18 -13.08 7.66 2.84
N GLU A 19 -13.60 8.02 4.01
CA GLU A 19 -13.40 9.33 4.65
C GLU A 19 -12.25 9.31 5.69
N ASN A 20 -11.39 8.29 5.67
CA ASN A 20 -10.30 8.14 6.62
C ASN A 20 -9.18 9.17 6.37
N GLY A 21 -9.21 10.27 7.13
CA GLY A 21 -8.25 11.38 6.98
C GLY A 21 -6.79 10.98 7.19
N LYS A 22 -6.50 10.00 8.06
CA LYS A 22 -5.14 9.50 8.28
C LYS A 22 -4.65 8.71 7.06
N ALA A 23 -5.47 7.80 6.55
CA ALA A 23 -5.17 7.04 5.34
C ALA A 23 -4.98 7.98 4.13
N ARG A 24 -5.81 9.04 4.03
CA ARG A 24 -5.69 10.04 2.96
C ARG A 24 -4.38 10.81 3.02
N ALA A 25 -3.93 11.19 4.22
CA ALA A 25 -2.64 11.86 4.39
C ALA A 25 -1.45 10.96 4.03
N ALA A 26 -1.48 9.70 4.46
CA ALA A 26 -0.45 8.72 4.13
C ALA A 26 -0.41 8.42 2.62
N LEU A 27 -1.56 8.23 1.99
CA LEU A 27 -1.68 8.04 0.54
C LEU A 27 -1.15 9.24 -0.24
N ALA A 28 -1.43 10.47 0.21
CA ALA A 28 -0.90 11.68 -0.44
C ALA A 28 0.64 11.74 -0.38
N ARG A 29 1.24 11.34 0.75
CA ARG A 29 2.70 11.22 0.87
C ARG A 29 3.25 10.15 -0.07
N TYR A 30 2.62 8.98 -0.11
CA TYR A 30 2.99 7.91 -1.04
C TYR A 30 2.95 8.35 -2.50
N ALA A 31 1.87 9.04 -2.91
CA ALA A 31 1.67 9.52 -4.27
C ALA A 31 2.58 10.70 -4.67
N SER A 32 3.28 11.33 -3.73
CA SER A 32 4.23 12.42 -4.01
C SER A 32 5.58 11.92 -4.54
N GLY A 33 5.87 10.63 -4.36
CA GLY A 33 7.07 9.99 -4.89
C GLY A 33 6.96 9.63 -6.37
N PRO A 34 8.06 9.11 -6.98
CA PRO A 34 8.05 8.66 -8.36
C PRO A 34 7.04 7.54 -8.60
N THR A 35 6.41 7.56 -9.77
CA THR A 35 5.45 6.52 -10.19
C THR A 35 5.77 6.04 -11.59
N SER A 36 5.54 4.75 -11.80
CA SER A 36 5.69 4.09 -13.08
C SER A 36 4.34 3.77 -13.72
N VAL A 37 4.28 3.81 -15.05
CA VAL A 37 3.08 3.44 -15.82
C VAL A 37 2.74 1.95 -15.65
N SER A 38 3.75 1.12 -15.37
CA SER A 38 3.59 -0.31 -15.06
C SER A 38 4.06 -0.64 -13.64
N LEU A 39 3.30 -1.49 -12.94
CA LEU A 39 3.67 -2.01 -11.63
C LEU A 39 4.92 -2.89 -11.65
N LEU A 40 5.20 -3.57 -12.78
CA LEU A 40 6.46 -4.32 -12.94
C LEU A 40 7.70 -3.42 -12.90
N SER A 41 7.53 -2.14 -13.24
CA SER A 41 8.58 -1.13 -13.23
C SER A 41 8.46 -0.17 -12.05
N GLN A 42 7.54 -0.42 -11.11
CA GLN A 42 7.42 0.40 -9.92
C GLN A 42 8.52 0.01 -8.95
N SER A 43 9.31 1.01 -8.53
CA SER A 43 10.39 0.85 -7.57
C SER A 43 10.17 1.91 -6.48
N ASP A 44 9.33 1.56 -5.50
CA ASP A 44 8.98 2.47 -4.42
C ASP A 44 10.22 2.84 -3.62
N THR A 45 10.46 4.14 -3.48
CA THR A 45 11.52 4.70 -2.62
C THR A 45 11.31 4.33 -1.15
N ALA A 46 12.35 4.48 -0.32
CA ALA A 46 12.22 4.25 1.12
C ALA A 46 11.10 5.08 1.76
N ASP A 47 10.94 6.34 1.33
CA ASP A 47 9.88 7.23 1.82
C ASP A 47 8.49 6.78 1.37
N GLN A 48 8.36 6.29 0.13
CA GLN A 48 7.11 5.69 -0.34
C GLN A 48 6.77 4.43 0.43
N LYS A 49 7.74 3.53 0.65
CA LYS A 49 7.50 2.32 1.46
C LYS A 49 7.08 2.68 2.88
N ALA A 50 7.71 3.68 3.51
CA ALA A 50 7.31 4.18 4.83
C ALA A 50 5.88 4.75 4.82
N ALA A 51 5.53 5.59 3.84
CA ALA A 51 4.18 6.13 3.70
C ALA A 51 3.12 5.04 3.43
N LEU A 52 3.50 3.98 2.70
CA LEU A 52 2.63 2.82 2.48
C LEU A 52 2.43 2.01 3.77
N CYS A 53 3.46 1.88 4.61
CA CYS A 53 3.29 1.31 5.95
C CYS A 53 2.36 2.16 6.83
N GLU A 54 2.48 3.50 6.80
CA GLU A 54 1.55 4.40 7.50
C GLU A 54 0.11 4.22 6.99
N LEU A 55 -0.08 4.05 5.68
CA LEU A 55 -1.38 3.79 5.07
C LEU A 55 -1.96 2.45 5.54
N ILE A 56 -1.14 1.40 5.60
CA ILE A 56 -1.50 0.07 6.12
C ILE A 56 -1.91 0.16 7.60
N ASP A 57 -1.21 0.94 8.41
CA ASP A 57 -1.59 1.11 9.82
C ASP A 57 -2.89 1.91 9.97
N ALA A 58 -3.16 2.86 9.07
CA ALA A 58 -4.33 3.73 9.12
C ALA A 58 -5.63 3.08 8.60
N ILE A 59 -5.57 2.09 7.70
CA ILE A 59 -6.77 1.45 7.12
C ILE A 59 -7.54 0.65 8.17
N ASN A 60 -8.87 0.71 8.12
CA ASN A 60 -9.78 -0.11 8.94
C ASN A 60 -10.34 -1.32 8.17
N GLY A 61 -10.20 -1.32 6.85
CA GLY A 61 -10.64 -2.38 5.95
C GLY A 61 -9.61 -3.50 5.74
N PRO A 62 -10.00 -4.55 4.98
CA PRO A 62 -9.10 -5.64 4.64
C PRO A 62 -7.93 -5.19 3.76
N ILE A 63 -6.83 -5.90 3.91
CA ILE A 63 -5.64 -5.78 3.07
C ILE A 63 -5.48 -7.10 2.34
N ARG A 64 -5.34 -7.07 1.03
CA ARG A 64 -5.27 -8.28 0.21
C ARG A 64 -4.11 -8.23 -0.77
N ASN A 65 -3.45 -9.36 -0.95
CA ASN A 65 -2.49 -9.54 -2.02
C ASN A 65 -3.24 -9.79 -3.34
N ASP A 66 -3.09 -8.89 -4.32
CA ASP A 66 -3.75 -8.99 -5.64
C ASP A 66 -3.22 -10.15 -6.48
N TRP A 67 -1.99 -10.63 -6.21
CA TRP A 67 -1.39 -11.74 -6.94
C TRP A 67 -1.82 -13.10 -6.39
N SER A 68 -1.70 -13.33 -5.07
CA SER A 68 -2.11 -14.61 -4.45
C SER A 68 -3.59 -14.67 -4.14
N GLY A 69 -4.26 -13.52 -4.02
CA GLY A 69 -5.65 -13.44 -3.58
C GLY A 69 -5.82 -13.67 -2.08
N GLU A 70 -4.75 -13.65 -1.28
CA GLU A 70 -4.81 -13.90 0.17
C GLU A 70 -4.98 -12.59 0.94
N ASP A 71 -5.75 -12.64 2.02
CA ASP A 71 -5.83 -11.53 2.98
C ASP A 71 -4.57 -11.48 3.83
N MET A 72 -4.13 -10.27 4.15
CA MET A 72 -2.90 -10.01 4.90
C MET A 72 -3.24 -9.29 6.21
N SER A 73 -2.55 -9.66 7.28
CA SER A 73 -2.52 -8.83 8.47
C SER A 73 -1.75 -7.52 8.19
N LYS A 74 -1.92 -6.50 9.03
CA LYS A 74 -1.15 -5.25 8.90
C LYS A 74 0.35 -5.50 8.97
N ASP A 75 0.79 -6.39 9.86
CA ASP A 75 2.20 -6.69 10.03
C ASP A 75 2.76 -7.48 8.82
N ASP A 76 2.00 -8.45 8.30
CA ASP A 76 2.39 -9.17 7.07
C ASP A 76 2.46 -8.24 5.86
N ALA A 77 1.49 -7.33 5.74
CA ALA A 77 1.45 -6.34 4.66
C ALA A 77 2.63 -5.37 4.71
N LYS A 78 2.97 -4.86 5.91
CA LYS A 78 4.15 -4.00 6.09
C LYS A 78 5.44 -4.74 5.79
N LYS A 79 5.57 -5.97 6.30
CA LYS A 79 6.73 -6.83 6.02
C LYS A 79 6.87 -7.07 4.53
N TYR A 80 5.77 -7.39 3.86
CA TYR A 80 5.73 -7.61 2.42
C TYR A 80 6.22 -6.40 1.63
N VAL A 81 5.75 -5.19 1.94
CA VAL A 81 6.19 -3.94 1.28
C VAL A 81 7.69 -3.66 1.52
N MET A 82 8.14 -3.83 2.77
CA MET A 82 9.51 -3.50 3.15
C MET A 82 10.53 -4.49 2.59
N GLU A 83 10.22 -5.78 2.62
CA GLU A 83 11.14 -6.85 2.19
C GLU A 83 11.08 -7.14 0.69
N TYR A 84 10.09 -6.61 -0.04
CA TYR A 84 10.03 -6.83 -1.49
C TYR A 84 11.22 -6.16 -2.21
N PRO A 85 11.96 -6.91 -3.06
CA PRO A 85 13.08 -6.36 -3.81
C PRO A 85 12.64 -5.19 -4.69
N ALA A 86 13.37 -4.08 -4.61
CA ALA A 86 13.12 -2.87 -5.39
C ALA A 86 13.59 -3.02 -6.85
#